data_AF-A0A2P8AUU9-F1
#
_entry.id   AF-A0A2P8AUU9-F1
#
_cell.length_a   1.000
_cell.length_b   1.000
_cell.length_c   1.000
_cell.angle_alpha   90.00
_cell.angle_beta   90.00
_cell.angle_gamma   90.00
#
_symmetry.space_group_name_H-M   'P 1'
#
loop_
_entity.id
_entity.type
_entity.pdbx_description
1 polymer ?
#
loop_
_entity_poly.entity_id
_entity_poly.type
_entity_poly.pdbx_seq_one_letter_code
_entity_poly.pdbx_strand_id
1 'polypeptide(L)'
;MTEKPRAADPGSTGSAPGGSATAGQGASEEPRVVIRDKRKIGKTTEQSVTDTSAADAAADAPAEGLVEEAEVVVDEIEGEAEVPVSGPPVVDAPAQPSEEAAAANAPLGAELESLRAELDERTRDVQRVSAEYANYRKRVDRDRSLVQEQATGTVLTALLPILDDLDRAREHGDLVGPFGSVAEQLTTALGKFGLTAFGEQGDPFDPTRHEAVAHQTSADVTEPTCVQVMRRGYQLGERLLRPALVAVADPE
;
A
#
# COMPACT_ATOMS: atom_id res chain seq x y z
N MET A 1 -82.85 4.42 -5.33
CA MET A 1 -82.77 4.67 -6.79
C MET A 1 -81.29 4.79 -7.15
N THR A 2 -80.66 3.99 -7.99
CA THR A 2 -81.01 2.76 -8.71
C THR A 2 -79.65 2.15 -9.11
N GLU A 3 -79.41 0.93 -8.62
CA GLU A 3 -78.77 -0.24 -9.25
C GLU A 3 -77.39 -0.20 -9.97
N LYS A 4 -76.46 -0.98 -9.40
CA LYS A 4 -75.44 -1.89 -10.04
C LYS A 4 -76.17 -3.02 -10.85
N PRO A 5 -75.56 -4.05 -11.49
CA PRO A 5 -74.16 -4.45 -11.80
C PRO A 5 -74.01 -4.93 -13.30
N ARG A 6 -72.92 -5.53 -13.85
CA ARG A 6 -72.32 -6.90 -13.66
C ARG A 6 -71.46 -7.14 -14.94
N ALA A 7 -70.15 -7.43 -14.91
CA ALA A 7 -69.44 -8.71 -14.73
C ALA A 7 -69.53 -9.75 -15.87
N ALA A 8 -68.47 -10.59 -15.96
CA ALA A 8 -68.24 -11.84 -16.71
C ALA A 8 -67.35 -11.70 -17.96
N ASP A 9 -66.34 -12.55 -18.23
CA ASP A 9 -65.72 -13.65 -17.48
C ASP A 9 -64.39 -14.01 -18.19
N PRO A 10 -63.42 -14.66 -17.51
CA PRO A 10 -62.23 -15.25 -18.08
C PRO A 10 -62.40 -16.76 -18.30
N GLY A 11 -61.84 -17.29 -19.39
CA GLY A 11 -61.68 -18.73 -19.55
C GLY A 11 -61.24 -19.14 -20.95
N SER A 12 -60.15 -19.90 -21.04
CA SER A 12 -60.15 -21.28 -21.56
C SER A 12 -58.73 -21.71 -22.02
N THR A 13 -58.09 -22.48 -21.15
CA THR A 13 -57.43 -23.78 -21.41
C THR A 13 -56.53 -23.98 -22.65
N GLY A 14 -55.23 -24.16 -22.38
CA GLY A 14 -54.46 -25.40 -22.60
C GLY A 14 -54.40 -26.06 -23.99
N SER A 15 -53.18 -26.20 -24.54
CA SER A 15 -52.62 -27.48 -25.02
C SER A 15 -51.14 -27.29 -25.41
N ALA A 16 -50.26 -28.14 -24.86
CA ALA A 16 -48.88 -28.36 -25.32
C ALA A 16 -48.86 -29.34 -26.52
N PRO A 17 -47.71 -29.88 -26.97
CA PRO A 17 -46.40 -29.28 -27.31
C PRO A 17 -46.02 -29.59 -28.78
N GLY A 18 -45.15 -28.80 -29.39
CA GLY A 18 -44.62 -29.06 -30.74
C GLY A 18 -43.13 -28.80 -30.80
N GLY A 19 -42.33 -29.87 -30.88
CA GLY A 19 -40.88 -29.80 -30.95
C GLY A 19 -40.37 -29.35 -32.32
N SER A 20 -39.20 -28.73 -32.31
CA SER A 20 -38.26 -28.77 -33.41
C SER A 20 -36.85 -28.77 -32.83
N ALA A 21 -36.21 -29.92 -32.92
CA ALA A 21 -34.81 -30.12 -32.64
C ALA A 21 -33.95 -29.37 -33.67
N THR A 22 -32.91 -28.69 -33.21
CA THR A 22 -31.71 -28.45 -34.01
C THR A 22 -30.52 -28.84 -33.16
N ALA A 23 -29.83 -29.87 -33.63
CA ALA A 23 -28.58 -30.36 -33.09
C ALA A 23 -27.46 -29.35 -33.32
N GLY A 24 -26.61 -29.18 -32.31
CA GLY A 24 -25.35 -28.46 -32.38
C GLY A 24 -24.45 -28.98 -31.27
N GLN A 25 -23.70 -30.04 -31.59
CA GLN A 25 -22.68 -30.64 -30.73
C GLN A 25 -21.55 -29.66 -30.44
N GLY A 26 -21.07 -29.69 -29.20
CA GLY A 26 -19.88 -28.96 -28.76
C GLY A 26 -19.52 -29.41 -27.34
N ALA A 27 -19.10 -30.67 -27.22
CA ALA A 27 -18.57 -31.24 -26.00
C ALA A 27 -17.18 -30.66 -25.71
N SER A 28 -17.00 -30.04 -24.55
CA SER A 28 -15.68 -29.83 -23.92
C SER A 28 -15.76 -30.40 -22.51
N GLU A 29 -15.39 -31.66 -22.42
CA GLU A 29 -15.29 -32.49 -21.22
C GLU A 29 -13.95 -32.18 -20.54
N GLU A 30 -13.97 -31.35 -19.50
CA GLU A 30 -12.79 -31.13 -18.66
C GLU A 30 -12.62 -32.30 -17.66
N PRO A 31 -11.43 -32.90 -17.53
CA PRO A 31 -11.24 -34.07 -16.68
C PRO A 31 -11.28 -33.69 -15.20
N ARG A 32 -12.30 -34.17 -14.49
CA ARG A 32 -12.40 -34.09 -13.02
C ARG A 32 -11.36 -35.00 -12.37
N VAL A 33 -10.38 -34.42 -11.68
CA VAL A 33 -9.36 -35.17 -10.93
C VAL A 33 -10.00 -35.78 -9.67
N VAL A 34 -10.15 -37.11 -9.66
CA VAL A 34 -10.63 -37.87 -8.51
C VAL A 34 -9.43 -38.39 -7.72
N ILE A 35 -9.10 -37.75 -6.60
CA ILE A 35 -8.06 -38.25 -5.69
C ILE A 35 -8.69 -39.35 -4.81
N ARG A 36 -8.28 -40.60 -5.04
CA ARG A 36 -8.62 -41.74 -4.15
C ARG A 36 -7.45 -41.99 -3.21
N ASP A 37 -7.51 -41.46 -1.99
CA ASP A 37 -6.55 -41.81 -0.94
C ASP A 37 -6.98 -43.15 -0.28
N LYS A 38 -6.06 -44.12 -0.21
CA LYS A 38 -6.26 -45.45 0.37
C LYS A 38 -5.53 -45.63 1.71
N ARG A 39 -5.40 -44.57 2.50
CA ARG A 39 -4.84 -44.70 3.86
C ARG A 39 -5.84 -45.34 4.82
N LYS A 40 -5.40 -46.47 5.37
CA LYS A 40 -6.10 -47.34 6.32
C LYS A 40 -5.95 -46.72 7.72
N ILE A 41 -6.96 -45.98 8.19
CA ILE A 41 -6.94 -45.39 9.54
C ILE A 41 -7.44 -46.44 10.53
N GLY A 42 -6.57 -46.81 11.48
CA GLY A 42 -6.88 -47.72 12.56
C GLY A 42 -7.90 -47.12 13.54
N LYS A 43 -8.83 -47.95 13.96
CA LYS A 43 -9.86 -47.69 14.97
C LYS A 43 -9.23 -47.61 16.37
N THR A 44 -9.30 -46.45 17.02
CA THR A 44 -9.18 -46.37 18.49
C THR A 44 -10.07 -45.24 19.05
N THR A 45 -11.13 -45.70 19.70
CA THR A 45 -11.79 -45.22 20.92
C THR A 45 -12.39 -43.80 20.98
N GLU A 46 -13.71 -43.86 21.11
CA GLU A 46 -14.67 -42.83 21.47
C GLU A 46 -14.36 -42.14 22.80
N GLN A 47 -14.46 -40.81 22.83
CA GLN A 47 -15.14 -40.13 23.92
C GLN A 47 -15.76 -38.83 23.41
N SER A 48 -17.08 -38.75 23.60
CA SER A 48 -17.95 -37.67 23.18
C SER A 48 -17.84 -36.45 24.09
N VAL A 49 -17.68 -35.26 23.51
CA VAL A 49 -18.25 -34.03 24.07
C VAL A 49 -18.88 -33.26 22.91
N THR A 50 -20.09 -32.79 23.16
CA THR A 50 -21.06 -32.19 22.27
C THR A 50 -20.61 -30.85 21.67
N ASP A 51 -20.80 -30.76 20.35
CA ASP A 51 -21.24 -29.61 19.55
C ASP A 51 -20.65 -28.22 19.86
N THR A 52 -19.67 -27.78 19.04
CA THR A 52 -19.61 -26.43 18.45
C THR A 52 -18.59 -26.43 17.29
N SER A 53 -19.06 -25.99 16.12
CA SER A 53 -18.34 -25.76 14.88
C SER A 53 -17.13 -24.79 15.03
N ALA A 54 -15.94 -25.22 14.56
CA ALA A 54 -14.85 -24.35 14.09
C ALA A 54 -14.93 -24.27 12.55
N ALA A 55 -14.51 -23.25 11.81
CA ALA A 55 -13.45 -22.23 11.93
C ALA A 55 -13.92 -20.98 11.11
N ASP A 56 -13.27 -19.81 11.04
CA ASP A 56 -11.85 -19.50 10.89
C ASP A 56 -11.68 -17.96 10.96
N ALA A 57 -10.45 -17.50 11.23
CA ALA A 57 -9.85 -16.16 11.03
C ALA A 57 -9.15 -15.63 12.29
N ALA A 58 -7.82 -15.76 12.23
CA ALA A 58 -6.82 -15.32 13.18
C ALA A 58 -6.89 -13.81 13.47
N ALA A 59 -6.84 -13.47 14.76
CA ALA A 59 -6.52 -12.15 15.26
C ALA A 59 -5.14 -12.24 15.93
N ASP A 60 -4.15 -11.60 15.32
CA ASP A 60 -2.85 -11.33 15.95
C ASP A 60 -2.88 -9.86 16.41
N ALA A 61 -2.88 -9.66 17.72
CA ALA A 61 -2.81 -8.35 18.36
C ALA A 61 -1.36 -8.10 18.80
N PRO A 62 -0.80 -6.89 18.60
CA PRO A 62 0.60 -6.64 18.91
C PRO A 62 0.79 -6.44 20.41
N ALA A 63 1.84 -7.07 20.94
CA ALA A 63 2.31 -6.85 22.31
C ALA A 63 3.03 -5.49 22.41
N GLU A 64 2.56 -4.64 23.33
CA GLU A 64 3.28 -3.47 23.82
C GLU A 64 4.39 -3.89 24.79
N GLY A 65 5.58 -3.28 24.66
CA GLY A 65 6.61 -3.34 25.70
C GLY A 65 8.05 -3.13 25.24
N LEU A 66 8.57 -1.93 25.52
CA LEU A 66 9.97 -1.62 25.86
C LEU A 66 11.04 -1.84 24.76
N VAL A 67 11.35 -0.76 24.05
CA VAL A 67 12.69 -0.56 23.47
C VAL A 67 13.30 0.69 24.10
N GLU A 68 14.22 0.47 25.05
CA GLU A 68 15.20 1.48 25.46
C GLU A 68 16.08 1.81 24.24
N GLU A 69 16.25 3.11 23.98
CA GLU A 69 17.16 3.63 22.97
C GLU A 69 18.60 3.32 23.39
N ALA A 70 19.24 2.37 22.71
CA ALA A 70 20.69 2.23 22.74
C ALA A 70 21.29 3.15 21.67
N GLU A 71 21.69 4.36 22.08
CA GLU A 71 22.64 5.18 21.32
C GLU A 71 23.98 4.42 21.20
N VAL A 72 24.36 4.05 19.99
CA VAL A 72 25.72 3.58 19.69
C VAL A 72 26.53 4.78 19.24
N VAL A 73 27.25 5.38 20.19
CA VAL A 73 28.31 6.35 19.94
C VAL A 73 29.50 5.58 19.35
N VAL A 74 29.91 5.94 18.14
CA VAL A 74 31.12 5.42 17.50
C VAL A 74 32.26 6.32 17.94
N ASP A 75 33.04 5.88 18.94
CA ASP A 75 34.26 6.58 19.33
C ASP A 75 35.34 6.40 18.25
N GLU A 76 35.76 7.53 17.70
CA GLU A 76 36.87 7.72 16.78
C GLU A 76 38.18 7.48 17.54
N ILE A 77 38.94 6.47 17.12
CA ILE A 77 40.22 6.10 17.74
C ILE A 77 41.32 6.94 17.09
N GLU A 78 41.52 8.17 17.57
CA GLU A 78 42.74 8.95 17.30
C GLU A 78 43.90 8.37 18.13
N GLY A 79 44.92 7.86 17.43
CA GLY A 79 46.12 7.31 18.04
C GLY A 79 47.24 8.33 18.08
N GLU A 80 47.55 8.87 19.26
CA GLU A 80 48.86 9.46 19.53
C GLU A 80 49.18 9.33 21.03
N ALA A 81 50.16 8.49 21.37
CA ALA A 81 50.79 8.48 22.69
C ALA A 81 52.25 8.04 22.56
N GLU A 82 53.15 9.03 22.54
CA GLU A 82 54.57 8.86 22.82
C GLU A 82 54.77 8.39 24.27
N VAL A 83 55.60 7.34 24.47
CA VAL A 83 56.20 7.05 25.76
C VAL A 83 57.70 6.80 25.56
N PRO A 84 58.61 7.47 26.28
CA PRO A 84 60.04 7.34 26.10
C PRO A 84 60.56 6.12 26.88
N VAL A 85 61.54 5.39 26.32
CA VAL A 85 62.26 4.35 27.04
C VAL A 85 63.77 4.54 26.88
N SER A 86 64.45 4.82 28.00
CA SER A 86 65.90 4.83 28.18
C SER A 86 66.33 3.50 28.82
N GLY A 87 67.42 2.89 28.34
CA GLY A 87 67.91 1.52 28.64
C GLY A 87 68.57 1.30 30.02
N PRO A 88 69.40 0.25 30.26
CA PRO A 88 70.41 -0.33 29.33
C PRO A 88 70.60 -1.89 29.47
N PRO A 89 71.76 -2.50 29.16
CA PRO A 89 71.96 -3.38 28.01
C PRO A 89 72.09 -4.88 28.36
N VAL A 90 71.73 -5.76 27.43
CA VAL A 90 72.19 -7.17 27.46
C VAL A 90 72.74 -7.54 26.08
N VAL A 91 74.04 -7.83 26.10
CA VAL A 91 74.75 -8.51 25.03
C VAL A 91 74.33 -9.98 25.03
N ASP A 92 73.80 -10.49 23.93
CA ASP A 92 74.03 -11.89 23.56
C ASP A 92 73.85 -12.09 22.04
N ALA A 93 74.57 -13.09 21.53
CA ALA A 93 74.96 -13.35 20.14
C ALA A 93 73.85 -13.29 19.05
N PRO A 94 74.22 -13.08 17.76
CA PRO A 94 73.27 -13.23 16.67
C PRO A 94 72.91 -14.70 16.50
N ALA A 95 71.76 -15.11 17.05
CA ALA A 95 71.11 -16.36 16.66
C ALA A 95 70.65 -16.20 15.21
N GLN A 96 71.40 -16.79 14.28
CA GLN A 96 70.92 -17.00 12.92
C GLN A 96 69.61 -17.81 13.00
N PRO A 97 68.53 -17.40 12.29
CA PRO A 97 67.35 -18.24 12.19
C PRO A 97 67.76 -19.54 11.51
N SER A 98 67.62 -20.66 12.22
CA SER A 98 67.81 -21.97 11.64
C SER A 98 66.76 -22.20 10.56
N GLU A 99 67.18 -22.65 9.37
CA GLU A 99 66.29 -22.94 8.23
C GLU A 99 65.21 -23.98 8.60
N GLU A 100 65.43 -24.79 9.64
CA GLU A 100 64.45 -25.73 10.19
C GLU A 100 63.29 -25.07 10.94
N ALA A 101 63.48 -23.90 11.58
CA ALA A 101 62.38 -23.15 12.17
C ALA A 101 61.54 -22.44 11.09
N ALA A 102 62.14 -22.06 9.97
CA ALA A 102 61.41 -21.50 8.82
C ALA A 102 60.58 -22.58 8.10
N ALA A 103 61.09 -23.80 7.99
CA ALA A 103 60.39 -24.93 7.36
C ALA A 103 59.19 -25.43 8.19
N ALA A 104 59.26 -25.40 9.53
CA ALA A 104 58.16 -25.80 10.41
C ALA A 104 57.00 -24.78 10.45
N ASN A 105 57.27 -23.51 10.15
CA ASN A 105 56.27 -22.44 10.12
C ASN A 105 55.59 -22.25 8.75
N ALA A 106 56.14 -22.85 7.68
CA ALA A 106 55.55 -22.81 6.34
C ALA A 106 54.11 -23.37 6.24
N PRO A 107 53.76 -24.54 6.83
CA PRO A 107 52.39 -25.05 6.80
C PRO A 107 51.41 -24.19 7.60
N LEU A 108 51.85 -23.64 8.75
CA LEU A 108 51.07 -22.71 9.57
C LEU A 108 50.79 -21.39 8.84
N GLY A 109 51.76 -20.87 8.09
CA GLY A 109 51.57 -19.68 7.26
C GLY A 109 50.55 -19.88 6.14
N ALA A 110 50.54 -21.05 5.50
CA ALA A 110 49.56 -21.40 4.46
C ALA A 110 48.14 -21.54 5.03
N GLU A 111 47.98 -22.14 6.21
CA GLU A 111 46.70 -22.27 6.90
C GLU A 111 46.15 -20.91 7.36
N LEU A 112 47.02 -20.02 7.87
CA LEU A 112 46.65 -18.65 8.22
C LEU A 112 46.19 -17.83 7.01
N GLU A 113 46.82 -17.99 5.85
CA GLU A 113 46.42 -17.31 4.63
C GLU A 113 45.07 -17.83 4.11
N SER A 114 44.83 -19.15 4.19
CA SER A 114 43.53 -19.75 3.89
C SER A 114 42.43 -19.20 4.78
N LEU A 115 42.67 -19.14 6.10
CA LEU A 115 41.71 -18.60 7.08
C LEU A 115 41.42 -17.12 6.83
N ARG A 116 42.42 -16.32 6.45
CA ARG A 116 42.23 -14.91 6.06
C ARG A 116 41.38 -14.77 4.80
N ALA A 117 41.64 -15.59 3.79
CA ALA A 117 40.86 -15.59 2.56
C ALA A 117 39.39 -15.95 2.82
N GLU A 118 39.13 -16.97 3.66
CA GLU A 118 37.78 -17.34 4.09
C GLU A 118 37.11 -16.22 4.89
N LEU A 119 37.81 -15.59 5.83
CA LEU A 119 37.29 -14.45 6.60
C LEU A 119 36.90 -13.30 5.67
N ASP A 120 37.77 -12.97 4.71
CA ASP A 120 37.52 -11.91 3.75
C ASP A 120 36.32 -12.22 2.85
N GLU A 121 36.18 -13.47 2.37
CA GLU A 121 35.02 -13.92 1.60
C GLU A 121 33.73 -13.78 2.42
N ARG A 122 33.72 -14.29 3.66
CA ARG A 122 32.58 -14.18 4.57
C ARG A 122 32.24 -12.73 4.90
N THR A 123 33.25 -11.89 5.08
CA THR A 123 33.07 -10.45 5.34
C THR A 123 32.42 -9.77 4.14
N ARG A 124 32.88 -10.08 2.91
CA ARG A 124 32.25 -9.57 1.68
C ARG A 124 30.81 -10.04 1.54
N ASP A 125 30.52 -11.29 1.86
CA ASP A 125 29.15 -11.81 1.83
C ASP A 125 28.24 -11.12 2.84
N VAL A 126 28.70 -10.92 4.08
CA VAL A 126 27.94 -10.19 5.11
C VAL A 126 27.73 -8.73 4.71
N GLN A 127 28.75 -8.08 4.13
CA GLN A 127 28.62 -6.72 3.59
C GLN A 127 27.60 -6.65 2.46
N ARG A 128 27.61 -7.62 1.54
CA ARG A 128 26.64 -7.70 0.44
C ARG A 128 25.21 -7.90 0.96
N VAL A 129 25.00 -8.88 1.85
CA VAL A 129 23.67 -9.16 2.42
C VAL A 129 23.17 -7.98 3.26
N SER A 130 24.05 -7.32 4.02
CA SER A 130 23.66 -6.12 4.79
C SER A 130 23.26 -4.96 3.88
N ALA A 131 23.96 -4.76 2.75
CA ALA A 131 23.58 -3.78 1.74
C ALA A 131 22.25 -4.13 1.05
N GLU A 132 22.04 -5.39 0.69
CA GLU A 132 20.77 -5.88 0.14
C GLU A 132 19.61 -5.66 1.11
N TYR A 133 19.81 -5.96 2.41
CA TYR A 133 18.82 -5.74 3.46
C TYR A 133 18.53 -4.25 3.68
N ALA A 134 19.54 -3.40 3.70
CA ALA A 134 19.37 -1.95 3.82
C ALA A 134 18.55 -1.38 2.66
N ASN A 135 18.81 -1.86 1.43
CA ASN A 135 18.04 -1.49 0.25
C ASN A 135 16.60 -2.02 0.30
N TYR A 136 16.41 -3.26 0.73
CA TYR A 136 15.09 -3.84 0.93
C TYR A 136 14.26 -3.06 1.94
N ARG A 137 14.83 -2.71 3.11
CA ARG A 137 14.16 -1.92 4.14
C ARG A 137 13.71 -0.57 3.59
N LYS A 138 14.61 0.17 2.93
CA LYS A 138 14.30 1.45 2.29
C LYS A 138 13.18 1.33 1.25
N ARG A 139 13.13 0.22 0.49
CA ARG A 139 12.06 -0.03 -0.47
C ARG A 139 10.73 -0.30 0.22
N VAL A 140 10.70 -1.18 1.21
CA VAL A 140 9.50 -1.55 1.95
C VAL A 140 8.90 -0.35 2.67
N ASP A 141 9.72 0.51 3.28
CA ASP A 141 9.22 1.69 3.98
C ASP A 141 8.57 2.70 3.02
N ARG A 142 9.13 2.87 1.81
CA ARG A 142 8.50 3.68 0.74
C ARG A 142 7.21 3.04 0.24
N ASP A 143 7.21 1.72 0.03
CA ASP A 143 6.02 1.03 -0.47
C ASP A 143 4.88 1.07 0.57
N ARG A 144 5.20 1.00 1.87
CA ARG A 144 4.24 1.16 2.97
C ARG A 144 3.56 2.52 2.95
N SER A 145 4.32 3.61 2.80
CA SER A 145 3.73 4.97 2.73
C SER A 145 2.84 5.12 1.49
N LEU A 146 3.29 4.61 0.34
CA LEU A 146 2.49 4.61 -0.90
C LEU A 146 1.19 3.83 -0.75
N VAL A 147 1.22 2.64 -0.13
CA VAL A 147 0.01 1.84 0.11
C VAL A 147 -0.94 2.57 1.07
N GLN A 148 -0.42 3.22 2.11
CA GLN A 148 -1.23 4.00 3.04
C GLN A 148 -1.92 5.20 2.36
N GLU A 149 -1.19 5.94 1.52
CA GLU A 149 -1.73 7.03 0.72
C GLU A 149 -2.77 6.54 -0.29
N GLN A 150 -2.53 5.39 -0.94
CA GLN A 150 -3.49 4.79 -1.87
C GLN A 150 -4.77 4.32 -1.18
N ALA A 151 -4.64 3.68 -0.01
CA ALA A 151 -5.78 3.25 0.79
C ALA A 151 -6.62 4.46 1.23
N THR A 152 -5.97 5.50 1.74
CA THR A 152 -6.63 6.76 2.14
C THR A 152 -7.32 7.42 0.95
N GLY A 153 -6.63 7.53 -0.19
CA GLY A 153 -7.20 8.09 -1.42
C GLY A 153 -8.42 7.34 -1.94
N THR A 154 -8.45 6.00 -1.81
CA THR A 154 -9.60 5.18 -2.22
C THR A 154 -10.83 5.48 -1.37
N VAL A 155 -10.66 5.58 -0.04
CA VAL A 155 -11.74 5.93 0.88
C VAL A 155 -12.23 7.36 0.62
N LEU A 156 -11.31 8.32 0.47
CA LEU A 156 -11.67 9.71 0.19
C LEU A 156 -12.42 9.85 -1.14
N THR A 157 -12.01 9.10 -2.17
CA THR A 157 -12.69 9.07 -3.48
C THR A 157 -14.14 8.60 -3.33
N ALA A 158 -14.40 7.59 -2.51
CA ALA A 158 -15.75 7.09 -2.24
C ALA A 158 -16.63 8.10 -1.48
N LEU A 159 -16.02 9.02 -0.71
CA LEU A 159 -16.73 10.07 0.02
C LEU A 159 -16.98 11.35 -0.81
N LEU A 160 -16.32 11.52 -1.96
CA LEU A 160 -16.48 12.72 -2.80
C LEU A 160 -17.93 13.00 -3.22
N PRO A 161 -18.77 12.02 -3.59
CA PRO A 161 -20.17 12.29 -3.94
C PRO A 161 -20.95 12.94 -2.79
N ILE A 162 -20.62 12.61 -1.54
CA ILE A 162 -21.26 13.19 -0.36
C ILE A 162 -20.84 14.67 -0.23
N LEU A 163 -19.58 14.98 -0.50
CA LEU A 163 -19.11 16.37 -0.52
C LEU A 163 -19.77 17.17 -1.64
N ASP A 164 -19.98 16.55 -2.81
CA ASP A 164 -20.70 17.18 -3.93
C ASP A 164 -22.15 17.51 -3.55
N ASP A 165 -22.82 16.61 -2.83
CA ASP A 165 -24.20 16.84 -2.35
C ASP A 165 -24.25 17.93 -1.26
N LEU A 166 -23.23 18.02 -0.40
CA LEU A 166 -23.10 19.11 0.55
C LEU A 166 -22.85 20.44 -0.17
N ASP A 167 -21.99 20.49 -1.18
CA ASP A 167 -21.76 21.69 -1.97
C ASP A 167 -23.05 22.14 -2.69
N ARG A 168 -23.80 21.20 -3.28
CA ARG A 168 -25.12 21.45 -3.87
C ARG A 168 -26.12 21.99 -2.85
N ALA A 169 -26.19 21.40 -1.66
CA ALA A 169 -27.04 21.89 -0.57
C ALA A 169 -26.64 23.31 -0.11
N ARG A 170 -25.35 23.67 -0.23
CA ARG A 170 -24.84 25.00 0.14
C ARG A 170 -25.30 26.04 -0.87
N GLU A 171 -25.21 25.71 -2.16
CA GLU A 171 -25.68 26.57 -3.25
C GLU A 171 -27.19 26.85 -3.17
N HIS A 172 -27.99 25.88 -2.71
CA HIS A 172 -29.43 26.04 -2.52
C HIS A 172 -29.82 26.67 -1.17
N GLY A 173 -28.87 26.90 -0.27
CA GLY A 173 -29.14 27.49 1.05
C GLY A 173 -29.79 26.52 2.04
N ASP A 174 -29.70 25.22 1.80
CA ASP A 174 -30.23 24.16 2.68
C ASP A 174 -29.26 23.80 3.82
N LEU A 175 -28.01 24.25 3.75
CA LEU A 175 -26.99 24.10 4.78
C LEU A 175 -27.09 25.19 5.86
N VAL A 176 -28.18 25.17 6.63
CA VAL A 176 -28.40 26.12 7.74
C VAL A 176 -28.50 25.38 9.08
N GLY A 177 -27.99 26.00 10.14
CA GLY A 177 -28.10 25.49 11.50
C GLY A 177 -27.21 24.27 11.77
N PRO A 178 -27.67 23.27 12.56
CA PRO A 178 -26.85 22.13 12.97
C PRO A 178 -26.28 21.30 11.81
N PHE A 179 -27.00 21.21 10.70
CA PHE A 179 -26.54 20.48 9.51
C PHE A 179 -25.35 21.17 8.84
N GLY A 180 -25.35 22.51 8.79
CA GLY A 180 -24.20 23.31 8.36
C GLY A 180 -22.95 23.04 9.19
N SER A 181 -23.09 23.00 10.51
CA SER A 181 -21.96 22.69 11.40
C SER A 181 -21.37 21.30 11.17
N VAL A 182 -22.20 20.29 10.89
CA VAL A 182 -21.73 18.93 10.58
C VAL A 182 -20.97 18.90 9.25
N ALA A 183 -21.44 19.61 8.23
CA ALA A 183 -20.76 19.70 6.94
C ALA A 183 -19.37 20.36 7.06
N GLU A 184 -19.26 21.43 7.85
CA GLU A 184 -17.98 22.09 8.13
C GLU A 184 -17.04 21.21 8.96
N GLN A 185 -17.57 20.46 9.95
CA GLN A 185 -16.80 19.49 10.71
C GLN A 185 -16.29 18.34 9.83
N LEU A 186 -17.12 17.84 8.92
CA LEU A 186 -16.73 16.81 7.97
C LEU A 186 -15.61 17.32 7.05
N THR A 187 -15.78 18.51 6.48
CA THR A 187 -14.77 19.14 5.60
C THR A 187 -13.46 19.34 6.35
N THR A 188 -13.52 19.84 7.59
CA THR A 188 -12.34 20.00 8.46
C THR A 188 -11.68 18.66 8.79
N ALA A 189 -12.46 17.61 9.07
CA ALA A 189 -11.95 16.28 9.37
C ALA A 189 -11.22 15.68 8.17
N LEU A 190 -11.79 15.80 6.96
CA LEU A 190 -11.17 15.33 5.73
C LEU A 190 -9.91 16.13 5.37
N GLY A 191 -9.90 17.43 5.65
CA GLY A 191 -8.70 18.28 5.52
C GLY A 191 -7.51 17.79 6.35
N LYS A 192 -7.75 17.23 7.54
CA LYS A 192 -6.69 16.64 8.38
C LYS A 192 -6.06 15.38 7.76
N PHE A 193 -6.78 14.69 6.88
CA PHE A 193 -6.24 13.56 6.11
C PHE A 193 -5.48 14.00 4.86
N GLY A 194 -5.30 15.32 4.64
CA GLY A 194 -4.57 15.87 3.50
C GLY A 194 -5.43 16.10 2.25
N LEU A 195 -6.76 16.01 2.37
CA LEU A 195 -7.68 16.35 1.29
C LEU A 195 -7.71 17.88 1.11
N THR A 196 -7.43 18.35 -0.11
CA THR A 196 -7.54 19.77 -0.48
C THR A 196 -8.46 19.92 -1.68
N ALA A 197 -9.45 20.81 -1.54
CA ALA A 197 -10.36 21.19 -2.61
C ALA A 197 -9.74 22.29 -3.47
N PHE A 198 -10.06 22.31 -4.76
CA PHE A 198 -9.64 23.36 -5.69
C PHE A 198 -10.67 23.52 -6.82
N GLY A 199 -10.51 24.59 -7.61
CA GLY A 199 -11.45 24.97 -8.65
C GLY A 199 -12.53 25.85 -8.06
N GLU A 200 -12.17 27.09 -7.76
CA GLU A 200 -13.09 28.17 -7.44
C GLU A 200 -13.36 29.03 -8.68
N GLN A 201 -14.47 29.77 -8.66
CA GLN A 201 -14.80 30.68 -9.74
C GLN A 201 -13.77 31.81 -9.80
N GLY A 202 -13.16 32.02 -10.97
CA GLY A 202 -12.10 32.99 -11.18
C GLY A 202 -10.68 32.41 -11.10
N ASP A 203 -10.52 31.12 -10.77
CA ASP A 203 -9.21 30.47 -10.79
C ASP A 203 -8.64 30.37 -12.23
N PRO A 204 -7.32 30.51 -12.41
CA PRO A 204 -6.69 30.29 -13.71
C PRO A 204 -6.84 28.82 -14.13
N PHE A 205 -7.14 28.59 -15.42
CA PHE A 205 -7.36 27.26 -15.93
C PHE A 205 -6.05 26.49 -16.11
N ASP A 206 -5.82 25.53 -15.22
CA ASP A 206 -4.77 24.50 -15.34
C ASP A 206 -5.32 23.16 -15.93
N PRO A 207 -4.89 22.72 -17.13
CA PRO A 207 -5.31 21.45 -17.73
C PRO A 207 -4.94 20.20 -16.92
N THR A 208 -3.96 20.28 -16.02
CA THR A 208 -3.53 19.13 -15.21
C THR A 208 -4.48 18.86 -14.04
N ARG A 209 -5.25 19.87 -13.61
CA ARG A 209 -6.14 19.81 -12.45
C ARG A 209 -7.60 20.05 -12.83
N HIS A 210 -7.86 20.71 -13.94
CA HIS A 210 -9.21 21.07 -14.39
C HIS A 210 -9.60 20.33 -15.67
N GLU A 211 -10.86 19.92 -15.72
CA GLU A 211 -11.52 19.36 -16.89
C GLU A 211 -12.51 20.40 -17.45
N ALA A 212 -12.17 20.99 -18.60
CA ALA A 212 -13.02 21.95 -19.27
C ALA A 212 -14.18 21.23 -20.00
N VAL A 213 -15.41 21.45 -19.54
CA VAL A 213 -16.62 20.86 -20.15
C VAL A 213 -17.34 21.81 -21.09
N ALA A 214 -17.06 23.11 -20.97
CA ALA A 214 -17.59 24.15 -21.83
C ALA A 214 -16.54 25.25 -22.04
N HIS A 215 -16.49 25.78 -23.26
CA HIS A 215 -15.67 26.93 -23.62
C HIS A 215 -16.57 28.08 -24.04
N GLN A 216 -16.22 29.28 -23.59
CA GLN A 216 -16.85 30.53 -24.00
C GLN A 216 -15.76 31.57 -24.22
N THR A 217 -16.07 32.63 -24.96
CA THR A 217 -15.17 33.78 -25.09
C THR A 217 -15.67 34.92 -24.21
N SER A 218 -14.77 35.68 -23.61
CA SER A 218 -15.13 36.88 -22.85
C SER A 218 -14.04 37.93 -22.96
N ALA A 219 -14.45 39.19 -23.17
CA ALA A 219 -13.55 40.34 -23.14
C ALA A 219 -13.06 40.69 -21.72
N ASP A 220 -13.65 40.10 -20.68
CA ASP A 220 -13.34 40.38 -19.28
C ASP A 220 -12.12 39.62 -18.75
N VAL A 221 -11.60 38.65 -19.51
CA VAL A 221 -10.46 37.81 -19.10
C VAL A 221 -9.31 37.92 -20.09
N THR A 222 -8.10 38.01 -19.57
CA THR A 222 -6.85 38.12 -20.35
C THR A 222 -6.19 36.76 -20.59
N GLU A 223 -6.61 35.73 -19.87
CA GLU A 223 -6.07 34.38 -19.92
C GLU A 223 -7.20 33.34 -19.67
N PRO A 224 -7.04 32.08 -20.10
CA PRO A 224 -8.03 31.03 -19.89
C PRO A 224 -8.37 30.89 -18.40
N THR A 225 -9.62 31.21 -18.03
CA THR A 225 -10.04 31.31 -16.63
C THR A 225 -11.32 30.52 -16.39
N CYS A 226 -11.41 29.88 -15.22
CA CYS A 226 -12.58 29.13 -14.78
C CYS A 226 -13.74 30.07 -14.44
N VAL A 227 -14.69 30.27 -15.35
CA VAL A 227 -15.84 31.17 -15.16
C VAL A 227 -16.99 30.52 -14.42
N GLN A 228 -17.11 29.20 -14.44
CA GLN A 228 -18.09 28.49 -13.66
C GLN A 228 -17.53 27.14 -13.26
N VAL A 229 -17.71 26.76 -12.00
CA VAL A 229 -17.31 25.46 -11.48
C VAL A 229 -18.58 24.64 -11.30
N MET A 230 -18.71 23.56 -12.07
CA MET A 230 -19.86 22.66 -11.99
C MET A 230 -19.66 21.57 -10.94
N ARG A 231 -18.40 21.18 -10.71
CA ARG A 231 -18.01 20.22 -9.67
C ARG A 231 -16.60 20.51 -9.22
N ARG A 232 -16.39 20.62 -7.90
CA ARG A 232 -15.08 20.88 -7.33
C ARG A 232 -14.12 19.70 -7.52
N GLY A 233 -12.85 20.05 -7.71
CA GLY A 233 -11.74 19.12 -7.79
C GLY A 233 -11.15 18.86 -6.41
N TYR A 234 -10.56 17.68 -6.24
CA TYR A 234 -9.94 17.27 -4.98
C TYR A 234 -8.60 16.58 -5.23
N GLN A 235 -7.63 16.91 -4.39
CA GLN A 235 -6.30 16.28 -4.37
C GLN A 235 -5.95 15.85 -2.94
N LEU A 236 -5.17 14.77 -2.84
CA LEU A 236 -4.62 14.23 -1.60
C LEU A 236 -3.11 14.48 -1.60
N GLY A 237 -2.64 15.46 -0.82
CA GLY A 237 -1.25 15.91 -0.89
C GLY A 237 -0.89 16.33 -2.31
N GLU A 238 0.00 15.58 -2.96
CA GLU A 238 0.43 15.82 -4.35
C GLU A 238 -0.37 15.03 -5.40
N ARG A 239 -1.21 14.09 -4.97
CA ARG A 239 -1.95 13.21 -5.87
C ARG A 239 -3.34 13.76 -6.19
N LEU A 240 -3.62 13.96 -7.47
CA LEU A 240 -4.97 14.28 -7.94
C LEU A 240 -5.92 13.10 -7.74
N LEU A 241 -7.01 13.29 -6.99
CA LEU A 241 -8.07 12.28 -6.84
C LEU A 241 -9.11 12.43 -7.94
N ARG A 242 -9.53 13.68 -8.20
CA ARG A 242 -10.54 14.01 -9.21
C ARG A 242 -10.32 15.43 -9.73
N PRO A 243 -10.33 15.67 -11.05
CA PRO A 243 -10.27 17.02 -11.60
C PRO A 243 -11.55 17.80 -11.32
N ALA A 244 -11.44 19.13 -11.27
CA ALA A 244 -12.64 19.98 -11.18
C ALA A 244 -13.27 20.12 -12.57
N LEU A 245 -14.59 20.01 -12.66
CA LEU A 245 -15.31 20.25 -13.92
C LEU A 245 -15.67 21.73 -13.97
N VAL A 246 -15.15 22.41 -14.99
CA VAL A 246 -15.25 23.85 -15.12
C VAL A 246 -15.69 24.25 -16.53
N ALA A 247 -16.38 25.37 -16.62
CA ALA A 247 -16.51 26.14 -17.86
C ALA A 247 -15.37 27.16 -17.89
N VAL A 248 -14.69 27.26 -19.03
CA VAL A 248 -13.53 28.13 -19.23
C VAL A 248 -13.92 29.26 -20.16
N ALA A 249 -13.48 30.48 -19.83
CA ALA A 249 -13.52 31.61 -20.76
C ALA A 249 -12.14 31.91 -21.32
N ASP A 250 -12.05 31.96 -22.65
CA ASP A 250 -10.87 32.39 -23.39
C ASP A 250 -10.98 33.90 -23.74
N PRO A 251 -9.86 34.65 -23.79
CA PRO A 251 -9.85 36.03 -24.26
C PRO A 251 -10.33 36.12 -25.72
N GLU A 252 -11.07 37.18 -26.05
CA GLU A 252 -11.47 37.50 -27.44
C GLU A 252 -10.32 37.99 -28.33
#